data_AF-A0A914BXD7-F1
#
_entry.id   AF-A0A914BXD7-F1
#
_cell.length_a   1.000
_cell.length_b   1.000
_cell.length_c   1.000
_cell.angle_alpha   90.00
_cell.angle_beta   90.00
_cell.angle_gamma   90.00
#
_symmetry.space_group_name_H-M   'P 1'
#
loop_
_entity.id
_entity.type
_entity.pdbx_description
1 polymer ?
#
loop_
_entity_poly.entity_id
_entity_poly.type
_entity_poly.pdbx_seq_one_letter_code
_entity_poly.pdbx_strand_id
1 'polypeptide(L)'
;MSEKQIEPSPSVKKIEYPSKFSVKLKHYLYNLRHYARYPLRSGGAVTFASSIVILSIVVNAGIYLWKGSEHPTNNFRWLIWKHTGKLPEELKKKEDLITEWTIKNYEWKKEYVPVPGVRPLMPARDTSLGAP
;
A
#
# COMPACT_ATOMS: atom_id res chain seq x y z
N MET A 1 -15.65 -42.68 -64.47
CA MET A 1 -14.38 -42.32 -63.79
C MET A 1 -14.73 -41.27 -62.75
N SER A 2 -14.49 -41.57 -61.47
CA SER A 2 -14.94 -40.79 -60.31
C SER A 2 -14.32 -39.39 -60.23
N GLU A 3 -15.16 -38.39 -59.94
CA GLU A 3 -14.74 -37.12 -59.36
C GLU A 3 -13.98 -37.37 -58.05
N LYS A 4 -12.71 -36.97 -58.01
CA LYS A 4 -11.94 -36.94 -56.77
C LYS A 4 -12.44 -35.75 -55.94
N GLN A 5 -13.08 -36.05 -54.81
CA GLN A 5 -13.34 -35.03 -53.78
C GLN A 5 -12.00 -34.54 -53.22
N ILE A 6 -11.79 -33.23 -53.29
CA ILE A 6 -10.63 -32.54 -52.71
C ILE A 6 -11.03 -32.17 -51.28
N GLU A 7 -10.42 -32.81 -50.28
CA GLU A 7 -10.64 -32.45 -48.88
C GLU A 7 -10.16 -31.01 -48.59
N PRO A 8 -10.90 -30.23 -47.78
CA PRO A 8 -10.47 -28.88 -47.44
C PRO A 8 -9.22 -28.92 -46.54
N SER A 9 -8.17 -28.24 -47.00
CA SER A 9 -6.91 -28.06 -46.27
C SER A 9 -7.16 -27.61 -44.82
N PRO A 10 -6.48 -28.20 -43.82
CA PRO A 10 -6.68 -27.86 -42.41
C PRO A 10 -6.44 -26.36 -42.20
N SER A 11 -7.41 -25.68 -41.58
CA SER A 11 -7.36 -24.25 -41.32
C SER A 11 -6.12 -23.92 -40.49
N VAL A 12 -5.17 -23.22 -41.09
CA VAL A 12 -3.94 -22.76 -40.42
C VAL A 12 -4.33 -21.79 -39.31
N LYS A 13 -4.30 -22.27 -38.05
CA LYS A 13 -4.48 -21.40 -36.89
C LYS A 13 -3.37 -20.35 -36.91
N LYS A 14 -3.72 -19.07 -37.08
CA LYS A 14 -2.76 -17.96 -36.95
C LYS A 14 -2.15 -18.02 -35.55
N ILE A 15 -0.85 -18.27 -35.50
CA ILE A 15 -0.08 -18.22 -34.25
C ILE A 15 0.10 -16.75 -33.93
N GLU A 16 -0.65 -16.25 -32.94
CA GLU A 16 -0.51 -14.88 -32.47
C GLU A 16 0.75 -14.79 -31.58
N TYR A 17 1.80 -14.16 -32.11
CA TYR A 17 3.02 -13.97 -31.37
C TYR A 17 2.82 -12.90 -30.29
N PRO A 18 3.16 -13.19 -29.02
CA PRO A 18 3.01 -12.21 -27.95
C PRO A 18 3.92 -10.99 -28.22
N SER A 19 3.38 -9.80 -27.97
CA SER A 19 4.14 -8.55 -28.15
C SER A 19 5.41 -8.56 -27.29
N LYS A 20 6.50 -7.96 -27.78
CA LYS A 20 7.78 -7.86 -27.05
C LYS A 20 7.61 -7.25 -25.65
N PHE A 21 6.65 -6.32 -25.50
CA PHE A 21 6.30 -5.73 -24.22
C PHE A 21 5.68 -6.75 -23.26
N SER A 22 4.72 -7.55 -23.71
CA SER A 22 4.08 -8.57 -22.87
C SER A 22 5.06 -9.62 -22.37
N VAL A 23 6.04 -10.01 -23.20
CA VAL A 23 7.09 -10.96 -22.81
C VAL A 23 8.01 -10.35 -21.75
N LYS A 24 8.42 -9.09 -21.93
CA LYS A 24 9.22 -8.36 -20.93
C LYS A 24 8.47 -8.18 -19.61
N LEU A 25 7.17 -7.84 -19.67
CA LEU A 25 6.34 -7.67 -18.49
C LEU A 25 6.17 -8.99 -17.72
N LYS A 26 5.91 -10.10 -18.43
CA LYS A 26 5.84 -11.44 -17.81
C LYS A 26 7.16 -11.82 -17.12
N HIS A 27 8.30 -11.56 -17.75
CA HIS A 27 9.62 -11.79 -17.14
C HIS A 27 9.84 -10.91 -15.90
N TYR A 28 9.47 -9.63 -15.97
CA TYR A 28 9.57 -8.73 -14.83
C TYR A 28 8.72 -9.20 -13.65
N LEU A 29 7.46 -9.58 -13.89
CA LEU A 29 6.55 -10.08 -12.86
C LEU A 29 7.02 -11.42 -12.26
N TYR A 30 7.54 -12.32 -13.10
CA TYR A 30 8.13 -13.58 -12.65
C TYR A 30 9.32 -13.33 -11.72
N ASN A 31 10.25 -12.48 -12.16
CA ASN A 31 11.41 -12.08 -11.38
C ASN A 31 11.00 -11.40 -10.07
N LEU A 32 10.04 -10.47 -10.10
CA LEU A 32 9.53 -9.80 -8.92
C LEU A 32 8.97 -10.78 -7.89
N ARG A 33 8.17 -11.77 -8.33
CA ARG A 33 7.63 -12.82 -7.45
C ARG A 33 8.75 -13.70 -6.88
N HIS A 34 9.77 -14.00 -7.68
CA HIS A 34 10.89 -14.82 -7.23
C HIS A 34 11.75 -14.09 -6.19
N TYR A 35 12.01 -12.80 -6.41
CA TYR A 35 12.78 -11.94 -5.52
C TYR A 35 12.05 -11.55 -4.24
N ALA A 36 10.74 -11.36 -4.28
CA ALA A 36 9.93 -11.19 -3.08
C ALA A 36 10.04 -12.40 -2.13
N ARG A 37 10.28 -13.60 -2.68
CA ARG A 37 10.45 -14.83 -1.90
C ARG A 37 11.88 -15.01 -1.38
N TYR A 38 12.88 -14.43 -2.04
CA TYR A 38 14.31 -14.56 -1.70
C TYR A 38 15.07 -13.22 -1.90
N PRO A 39 14.81 -12.19 -1.08
CA PRO A 39 15.33 -10.84 -1.30
C PRO A 39 16.85 -10.73 -1.18
N LEU A 40 17.51 -11.66 -0.48
CA LEU A 40 18.95 -11.65 -0.21
C LEU A 40 19.81 -12.38 -1.26
N ARG A 41 19.21 -12.99 -2.29
CA ARG A 41 19.96 -13.71 -3.35
C ARG A 41 20.25 -12.75 -4.52
N SER A 42 21.43 -12.88 -5.15
CA SER A 42 22.01 -11.85 -6.03
C SER A 42 21.02 -11.29 -7.07
N GLY A 43 20.84 -9.97 -7.08
CA GLY A 43 19.92 -9.24 -7.98
C GLY A 43 18.49 -9.05 -7.44
N GLY A 44 18.07 -9.82 -6.43
CA GLY A 44 16.73 -9.72 -5.86
C GLY A 44 16.49 -8.46 -5.05
N ALA A 45 17.47 -8.05 -4.26
CA ALA A 45 17.40 -6.80 -3.50
C ALA A 45 17.21 -5.57 -4.42
N VAL A 46 17.92 -5.51 -5.54
CA VAL A 46 17.83 -4.38 -6.50
C VAL A 46 16.46 -4.35 -7.16
N THR A 47 15.97 -5.50 -7.61
CA THR A 47 14.66 -5.58 -8.28
C THR A 47 13.53 -5.27 -7.31
N PHE A 48 13.61 -5.74 -6.07
CA PHE A 48 12.65 -5.43 -5.02
C PHE A 48 12.68 -3.94 -4.63
N ALA A 49 13.88 -3.37 -4.41
CA ALA A 49 14.03 -1.95 -4.13
C ALA A 49 13.49 -1.07 -5.26
N SER A 50 13.80 -1.40 -6.52
CA SER A 50 13.27 -0.67 -7.67
C SER A 50 11.74 -0.73 -7.74
N SER A 51 11.15 -1.88 -7.38
CA SER A 51 9.69 -2.05 -7.35
C SER A 51 9.03 -1.18 -6.28
N ILE A 52 9.64 -1.08 -5.08
CA ILE A 52 9.16 -0.19 -4.02
C ILE A 52 9.22 1.26 -4.47
N VAL A 53 10.31 1.68 -5.12
CA VAL A 53 10.47 3.04 -5.63
C VAL A 53 9.39 3.35 -6.67
N ILE A 54 9.19 2.47 -7.66
CA ILE A 54 8.17 2.64 -8.69
C ILE A 54 6.77 2.71 -8.05
N LEU A 55 6.46 1.80 -7.13
CA LEU A 55 5.18 1.80 -6.42
C LEU A 55 4.97 3.10 -5.65
N SER A 56 6.00 3.58 -4.96
CA SER A 56 5.96 4.84 -4.22
C SER A 56 5.66 6.02 -5.15
N ILE A 57 6.28 6.08 -6.32
CA ILE A 57 6.01 7.14 -7.31
C ILE A 57 4.56 7.07 -7.79
N VAL A 58 4.07 5.88 -8.16
CA VAL A 58 2.70 5.68 -8.66
C VAL A 58 1.66 6.07 -7.61
N VAL A 59 1.86 5.63 -6.35
CA VAL A 59 0.94 5.98 -5.25
C VAL A 59 0.95 7.48 -4.99
N ASN A 60 2.12 8.12 -4.94
CA ASN A 60 2.20 9.57 -4.74
C ASN A 60 1.56 10.36 -5.90
N ALA A 61 1.75 9.91 -7.14
CA ALA A 61 1.11 10.51 -8.31
C ALA A 61 -0.41 10.33 -8.28
N GLY A 62 -0.90 9.15 -7.90
CA GLY A 62 -2.34 8.88 -7.74
C GLY A 62 -2.97 9.75 -6.65
N ILE A 63 -2.30 9.90 -5.51
CA ILE A 63 -2.77 10.78 -4.42
C ILE A 63 -2.79 12.24 -4.89
N TYR A 64 -1.77 12.68 -5.62
CA TYR A 64 -1.71 14.03 -6.17
C TYR A 64 -2.85 14.30 -7.16
N LEU A 65 -3.16 13.36 -8.05
CA LEU A 65 -4.26 13.48 -9.00
C LEU A 65 -5.62 13.47 -8.30
N TRP A 66 -5.80 12.66 -7.25
CA TRP A 66 -7.08 12.55 -6.57
C TRP A 66 -7.35 13.69 -5.60
N LYS A 67 -6.38 14.01 -4.73
CA LYS A 67 -6.53 14.99 -3.66
C LYS A 67 -6.04 16.40 -4.02
N GLY A 68 -5.43 16.54 -5.20
CA GLY A 68 -4.91 17.81 -5.69
C GLY A 68 -3.58 18.22 -5.07
N SER A 69 -3.07 19.35 -5.57
CA SER A 69 -1.73 19.84 -5.23
C SER A 69 -1.58 20.32 -3.79
N GLU A 70 -2.71 20.61 -3.13
CA GLU A 70 -2.85 21.09 -1.75
C GLU A 70 -2.84 19.97 -0.71
N HIS A 71 -2.72 18.71 -1.12
CA HIS A 71 -2.45 17.63 -0.18
C HIS A 71 -0.94 17.39 -0.09
N PRO A 72 -0.36 17.40 1.12
CA PRO A 72 1.02 16.97 1.30
C PRO A 72 1.07 15.46 1.04
N THR A 73 1.77 15.08 -0.03
CA THR A 73 1.92 13.69 -0.48
C THR A 73 2.91 12.91 0.38
N ASN A 74 3.80 13.60 1.09
CA ASN A 74 4.79 13.02 1.98
C ASN A 74 4.90 13.83 3.28
N ASN A 75 5.32 13.15 4.35
CA ASN A 75 5.53 13.70 5.69
C ASN A 75 6.52 14.88 5.71
N PHE A 76 7.54 14.87 4.83
CA PHE A 76 8.44 16.02 4.69
C PHE A 76 7.72 17.27 4.19
N ARG A 77 6.85 17.13 3.19
CA ARG A 77 6.06 18.24 2.64
C ARG A 77 5.06 18.74 3.68
N TRP A 78 4.47 17.84 4.46
CA TRP A 78 3.64 18.16 5.62
C TRP A 78 4.40 19.03 6.62
N LEU A 79 5.59 18.60 7.06
CA LEU A 79 6.41 19.34 8.03
C LEU A 79 6.76 20.74 7.53
N ILE A 80 7.21 20.87 6.28
CA ILE A 80 7.54 22.17 5.68
C ILE A 80 6.32 23.09 5.67
N TRP A 81 5.15 22.57 5.29
CA TRP A 81 3.91 23.36 5.25
C TRP A 81 3.40 23.75 6.63
N LYS A 82 3.59 22.87 7.62
CA LYS A 82 3.29 23.15 9.02
C LYS A 82 4.17 24.30 9.53
N HIS A 83 5.48 24.23 9.30
CA HIS A 83 6.43 25.28 9.70
C HIS A 83 6.22 26.61 8.95
N THR A 84 5.81 26.56 7.69
CA THR A 84 5.57 27.77 6.86
C THR A 84 4.16 28.33 7.01
N GLY A 85 3.30 27.72 7.82
CA GLY A 85 1.91 28.15 8.03
C GLY A 85 0.98 27.97 6.83
N LYS A 86 1.45 27.34 5.75
CA LYS A 86 0.71 27.10 4.49
C LYS A 86 -0.21 25.87 4.54
N LEU A 87 -0.46 25.33 5.72
CA LEU A 87 -1.28 24.13 5.88
C LEU A 87 -2.78 24.50 5.70
N PRO A 88 -3.50 23.82 4.79
CA PRO A 88 -4.94 23.98 4.64
C PRO A 88 -5.70 23.81 5.96
N GLU A 89 -6.79 24.58 6.15
CA GLU A 89 -7.58 24.57 7.38
C GLU A 89 -8.18 23.18 7.68
N GLU A 90 -8.59 22.44 6.64
CA GLU A 90 -9.10 21.08 6.77
C GLU A 90 -8.06 20.12 7.37
N LEU A 91 -6.79 20.27 6.96
CA LEU A 91 -5.70 19.43 7.46
C LEU A 91 -5.32 19.78 8.89
N LYS A 92 -5.41 21.06 9.29
CA LYS A 92 -5.25 21.48 10.68
C LYS A 92 -6.32 20.84 11.57
N LYS A 93 -7.59 20.91 11.17
CA LYS A 93 -8.71 20.29 11.92
C LYS A 93 -8.52 18.77 12.09
N LYS A 94 -8.01 18.10 11.06
CA LYS A 94 -7.68 16.67 11.13
C LYS A 94 -6.53 16.39 12.09
N GLU A 95 -5.50 17.23 12.09
CA GLU A 95 -4.38 17.12 13.04
C GLU A 95 -4.85 17.32 14.48
N ASP A 96 -5.70 18.32 14.72
CA ASP A 96 -6.27 18.60 16.04
C ASP A 96 -7.11 17.42 16.55
N LEU A 97 -7.99 16.87 15.71
CA LEU A 97 -8.80 15.69 16.04
C LEU A 97 -7.94 14.44 16.34
N ILE A 98 -6.89 14.20 15.54
CA ILE A 98 -5.98 13.08 15.78
C ILE A 98 -5.21 13.29 17.07
N THR A 99 -4.79 14.52 17.35
CA THR A 99 -4.06 14.87 18.58
C THR A 99 -4.94 14.68 19.79
N GLU A 100 -6.18 15.19 19.75
CA GLU A 100 -7.17 15.02 20.81
C GLU A 100 -7.50 13.55 21.06
N TRP A 101 -7.76 12.79 20.00
CA TRP A 101 -7.99 11.35 20.07
C TRP A 101 -6.79 10.62 20.65
N THR A 102 -5.57 11.00 20.25
CA THR A 102 -4.33 10.39 20.74
C THR A 102 -4.13 10.70 22.22
N ILE A 103 -4.32 11.95 22.65
CA ILE A 103 -4.22 12.34 24.06
C ILE A 103 -5.22 11.54 24.89
N LYS A 104 -6.50 11.55 24.51
CA LYS A 104 -7.56 10.76 25.16
C LYS A 104 -7.21 9.26 25.24
N ASN A 105 -6.62 8.73 24.17
CA ASN A 105 -6.23 7.31 24.08
C ASN A 105 -4.80 6.99 24.55
N TYR A 106 -4.06 7.93 25.10
CA TYR A 106 -2.77 7.67 25.74
C TYR A 106 -2.77 8.11 27.21
N GLU A 107 -3.69 8.97 27.62
CA GLU A 107 -3.92 9.31 29.02
C GLU A 107 -4.40 8.10 29.83
N TRP A 108 -5.27 7.25 29.28
CA TRP A 108 -5.62 5.98 29.95
C TRP A 108 -4.41 5.07 30.18
N LYS A 109 -3.35 5.16 29.35
CA LYS A 109 -2.12 4.38 29.53
C LYS A 109 -1.21 4.96 30.61
N LYS A 110 -1.25 6.28 30.86
CA LYS A 110 -0.46 6.90 31.93
C LYS A 110 -1.03 6.60 33.32
N GLU A 111 -2.35 6.52 33.43
CA GLU A 111 -3.02 6.02 34.63
C GLU A 111 -2.71 4.53 34.89
N TYR A 112 -2.29 3.82 33.82
CA TYR A 112 -1.92 2.41 33.80
C TYR A 112 -0.42 2.12 33.82
N VAL A 113 0.42 3.01 34.33
CA VAL A 113 1.81 2.64 34.61
C VAL A 113 1.81 1.91 35.95
N PRO A 114 1.99 0.57 36.00
CA PRO A 114 2.08 -0.12 37.28
C PRO A 114 3.29 0.43 38.01
N VAL A 115 3.08 0.98 39.21
CA VAL A 115 4.18 1.27 40.13
C VAL A 115 4.96 -0.04 40.30
N PRO A 116 6.30 -0.06 40.16
CA PRO A 116 7.07 -1.28 40.33
C PRO A 116 6.74 -1.92 41.69
N GLY A 117 6.12 -3.10 41.68
CA GLY A 117 5.68 -3.82 42.88
C GLY A 117 4.18 -3.72 43.23
N VAL A 118 3.39 -2.92 42.51
CA VAL A 118 1.93 -2.84 42.69
C VAL A 118 1.25 -3.52 41.50
N ARG A 119 0.46 -4.58 41.77
CA ARG A 119 -0.37 -5.19 40.72
C ARG A 119 -1.38 -4.16 40.22
N PRO A 120 -1.48 -3.91 38.90
CA PRO A 120 -2.49 -3.01 38.37
C PRO A 120 -3.87 -3.59 38.71
N LEU A 121 -4.69 -2.81 39.40
CA LEU A 121 -6.11 -3.10 39.55
C LEU A 121 -6.74 -2.91 38.17
N MET A 122 -7.08 -4.01 37.50
CA MET A 122 -7.97 -3.95 36.33
C MET A 122 -9.18 -3.09 36.69
N PRO A 123 -9.56 -2.05 35.90
CA PRO A 123 -10.86 -1.43 36.12
C PRO A 123 -11.87 -2.56 36.02
N ALA A 124 -12.77 -2.63 37.00
CA ALA A 124 -13.84 -3.61 36.99
C ALA A 124 -14.51 -3.52 35.62
N ARG A 125 -14.52 -4.63 34.88
CA ARG A 125 -15.24 -4.72 33.62
C ARG A 125 -16.70 -4.46 33.97
N ASP A 126 -17.23 -3.31 33.56
CA ASP A 126 -18.65 -3.00 33.71
C ASP A 126 -19.46 -4.09 33.02
N THR A 127 -20.02 -5.00 33.81
CA THR A 127 -20.91 -6.08 33.36
C THR A 127 -22.35 -5.60 33.16
N SER A 128 -22.59 -4.28 33.22
CA SER A 128 -23.92 -3.66 33.12
C SER A 128 -24.44 -3.54 31.68
N LEU A 129 -23.60 -3.69 30.66
CA LEU A 129 -24.04 -3.77 29.26
C LEU A 129 -24.21 -5.23 28.88
N GLY A 130 -25.41 -5.71 29.19
CA GLY A 130 -25.89 -7.07 28.98
C GLY A 130 -25.76 -7.56 27.55
N ALA A 131 -25.65 -8.89 27.48
CA ALA A 131 -25.81 -9.68 26.28
C ALA A 131 -27.16 -9.36 25.59
N PRO A 132 -27.19 -9.20 24.27
CA PRO A 132 -28.28 -9.73 23.46
C PRO A 132 -28.14 -11.26 23.30
#